data_AF-A0A158PFG3-F1
#
_entry.id   AF-A0A158PFG3-F1
#
_cell.length_a   1.000
_cell.length_b   1.000
_cell.length_c   1.000
_cell.angle_alpha   90.00
_cell.angle_beta   90.00
_cell.angle_gamma   90.00
#
_symmetry.space_group_name_H-M   'P 1'
#
loop_
_entity.id
_entity.type
_entity.pdbx_description
1 polymer ?
#
loop_
_entity_poly.entity_id
_entity_poly.type
_entity_poly.pdbx_seq_one_letter_code
_entity_poly.pdbx_strand_id
1 'polypeptide(L)'
;METAGIWTLWMLFVSATACSLCPLRVPPRPRPLDQYKLPTIPDFNLETMPVFCNFSRELVVDGECRSGFEKLLCTTDETMDSLICSGQAESVERCSACAKKWHESKWALSWWDSLGKPAAGVSDGNYYWLGDYELCSQLRREEKFDGKYCRVELEIPDSLVEEGCPQTDPLAIVLGVCMPSSCTDDQLHRLVERYSPYKTTIDCELDMRFSTAAVTLLVLFGLWVVLQIAVTVVDSDSLLLLCLNIKLNARRALSTKRNEKKGRCGTAVTFRAPQSLHALHGLEFIAFIWLITGMVYNLMQPYIENVAFSYDAVSSLTVHPTNNYSYLVDGLLAMSALYTTYLLYGEMSSVNDLLHVVRRTLLSLYVALPPRFRNWNPKTCTKMHSFAALVLVNRTICYLATRFWPAYAFCVLFMWILFPESSSGPLWIHTETAERCSNSWWKNILFINNLFGVRDTCVDFGYVVSLEAQYFVPLIALIYLARTRLLLAKIIASLLMSVSTLIGFYRTYAGALPPAPLLTAEPIE
;
A
#
# COMPACT_ATOMS: atom_id res chain seq x y z
N MET A 1 -41.20 11.85 11.96
CA MET A 1 -40.49 13.11 11.63
C MET A 1 -39.67 13.64 12.81
N GLU A 2 -40.04 13.37 14.07
CA GLU A 2 -39.30 13.88 15.24
C GLU A 2 -37.93 13.21 15.51
N THR A 3 -37.76 11.93 15.18
CA THR A 3 -36.46 11.24 15.36
C THR A 3 -35.40 11.68 14.37
N ALA A 4 -35.78 12.18 13.19
CA ALA A 4 -34.83 12.67 12.20
C ALA A 4 -34.15 13.97 12.68
N GLY A 5 -34.92 14.86 13.32
CA GLY A 5 -34.43 16.14 13.84
C GLY A 5 -33.39 15.99 14.96
N ILE A 6 -33.55 14.99 15.82
CA ILE A 6 -32.58 14.70 16.90
C ILE A 6 -31.28 14.16 16.31
N TRP A 7 -31.35 13.29 15.30
CA TRP A 7 -30.16 12.78 14.61
C TRP A 7 -29.45 13.85 13.78
N THR A 8 -30.17 14.78 13.13
CA THR A 8 -29.53 15.92 12.46
C THR A 8 -28.93 16.92 13.45
N LEU A 9 -29.59 17.19 14.58
CA LEU A 9 -29.02 18.04 15.64
C LEU A 9 -27.79 17.39 16.28
N TRP A 10 -27.81 16.07 16.48
CA TRP A 10 -26.67 15.33 17.01
C TRP A 10 -25.53 15.24 15.99
N MET A 11 -25.81 15.01 14.71
CA MET A 11 -24.81 15.06 13.63
C MET A 11 -24.23 16.47 13.44
N LEU A 12 -25.06 17.53 13.53
CA LEU A 12 -24.61 18.92 13.49
C LEU A 12 -23.74 19.26 14.70
N PHE A 13 -24.12 18.81 15.90
CA PHE A 13 -23.34 18.99 17.12
C PHE A 13 -22.02 18.22 17.07
N VAL A 14 -22.03 16.95 16.63
CA VAL A 14 -20.81 16.14 16.43
C VAL A 14 -19.93 16.76 15.35
N SER A 15 -20.47 17.20 14.21
CA SER A 15 -19.68 17.88 13.16
C SER A 15 -19.11 19.23 13.60
N ALA A 16 -19.82 19.97 14.46
CA ALA A 16 -19.35 21.23 15.03
C ALA A 16 -18.34 21.05 16.18
N THR A 17 -18.32 19.88 16.82
CA THR A 17 -17.41 19.56 17.96
C THR A 17 -16.30 18.57 17.60
N ALA A 18 -16.32 17.99 16.39
CA ALA A 18 -15.41 16.95 15.92
C ALA A 18 -13.94 17.38 15.84
N CYS A 19 -13.61 18.67 15.95
CA CYS A 19 -12.22 19.14 16.03
C CYS A 19 -11.96 20.04 17.24
N SER A 20 -12.65 19.84 18.37
CA SER A 20 -12.28 20.55 19.62
C SER A 20 -10.92 20.12 20.18
N LEU A 21 -10.38 18.97 19.73
CA LEU A 21 -9.10 18.40 20.18
C LEU A 21 -7.97 18.44 19.13
N CYS A 22 -8.25 18.84 17.89
CA CYS A 22 -7.27 18.91 16.80
C CYS A 22 -6.03 19.77 17.13
N PRO A 23 -6.15 20.96 17.77
CA PRO A 23 -4.96 21.75 18.14
C PRO A 23 -4.19 21.20 19.35
N LEU A 24 -4.72 20.23 20.11
CA LEU A 24 -4.11 19.73 21.34
C LEU A 24 -3.25 18.47 21.14
N ARG A 25 -3.26 17.87 19.95
CA ARG A 25 -2.65 16.55 19.71
C ARG A 25 -2.07 16.35 18.31
N VAL A 26 -1.64 17.44 17.66
CA VAL A 26 -0.80 17.33 16.46
C VAL A 26 0.52 16.69 16.90
N PRO A 27 1.02 15.65 16.21
CA PRO A 27 2.32 15.10 16.54
C PRO A 27 3.40 16.18 16.45
N PRO A 28 4.44 16.09 17.28
CA PRO A 28 5.51 17.06 17.26
C PRO A 28 6.12 17.13 15.87
N ARG A 29 6.54 18.34 15.47
CA ARG A 29 7.30 18.53 14.23
C ARG A 29 8.53 17.62 14.22
N PRO A 30 9.04 17.23 13.03
CA PRO A 30 10.36 16.63 12.92
C PRO A 30 11.36 17.45 13.73
N ARG A 31 12.18 16.76 14.53
CA ARG A 31 13.20 17.42 15.35
C ARG A 31 14.28 17.99 14.44
N PRO A 32 14.73 19.23 14.67
CA PRO A 32 15.82 19.80 13.90
C PRO A 32 17.13 19.04 14.16
N LEU A 33 18.05 19.11 13.19
CA LEU A 33 19.26 18.28 13.15
C LEU A 33 20.23 18.53 14.33
N ASP A 34 20.15 19.70 14.97
CA ASP A 34 20.95 20.09 16.14
C ASP A 34 20.64 19.26 17.40
N GLN A 35 19.50 18.55 17.41
CA GLN A 35 19.11 17.65 18.50
C GLN A 35 19.71 16.24 18.36
N TYR A 36 20.52 15.98 17.33
CA TYR A 36 21.12 14.67 17.07
C TYR A 36 22.65 14.74 17.14
N LYS A 37 23.29 13.64 17.58
CA LYS A 37 24.75 13.55 17.54
C LYS A 37 25.19 13.30 16.11
N LEU A 38 25.51 14.35 15.36
CA LEU A 38 26.17 14.20 14.07
C LEU A 38 27.61 13.71 14.27
N PRO A 39 28.15 12.92 13.33
CA PRO A 39 29.50 12.41 13.46
C PRO A 39 30.48 13.57 13.34
N THR A 40 31.26 13.83 14.40
CA THR A 40 32.42 14.69 14.28
C THR A 40 33.53 13.83 13.68
N ILE A 41 33.87 14.05 12.42
CA ILE A 41 35.05 13.42 11.80
C ILE A 41 36.28 14.07 12.46
N PRO A 42 36.97 13.37 13.39
CA PRO A 42 38.20 13.91 13.96
C PRO A 42 39.23 13.93 12.82
N ASP A 43 39.99 15.01 12.71
CA ASP A 43 41.06 15.15 11.72
C ASP A 43 40.62 15.21 10.24
N PHE A 44 39.44 15.77 9.93
CA PHE A 44 39.10 16.13 8.56
C PHE A 44 39.90 17.36 8.10
N ASN A 45 41.15 17.13 7.70
CA ASN A 45 41.97 18.12 7.02
C ASN A 45 41.93 17.84 5.51
N LEU A 46 41.29 18.74 4.76
CA LEU A 46 41.14 18.66 3.30
C LEU A 46 42.50 18.54 2.58
N GLU A 47 43.57 19.06 3.20
CA GLU A 47 44.93 19.04 2.65
C GLU A 47 45.66 17.71 2.85
N THR A 48 45.20 16.85 3.76
CA THR A 48 45.81 15.55 4.06
C THR A 48 44.94 14.36 3.64
N MET A 49 43.88 14.60 2.87
CA MET A 49 43.01 13.52 2.41
C MET A 49 43.85 12.52 1.58
N PRO A 50 43.86 11.22 1.93
CA PRO A 50 44.64 10.26 1.18
C PRO A 50 44.15 10.22 -0.26
N VAL A 51 45.08 10.08 -1.20
CA VAL A 51 44.80 9.74 -2.61
C VAL A 51 43.80 8.58 -2.59
N PHE A 52 42.59 8.80 -3.12
CA PHE A 52 41.45 7.89 -2.98
C PHE A 52 41.83 6.46 -3.42
N CYS A 53 42.65 6.36 -4.47
CA CYS A 53 43.21 5.12 -5.00
C CYS A 53 43.97 4.31 -3.95
N ASN A 54 44.79 4.96 -3.10
CA ASN A 54 45.56 4.24 -2.09
C ASN A 54 44.65 3.72 -0.96
N PHE A 55 43.62 4.49 -0.60
CA PHE A 55 42.61 4.08 0.38
C PHE A 55 41.87 2.81 -0.05
N SER A 56 41.69 2.59 -1.36
CA SER A 56 41.05 1.36 -1.87
C SER A 56 41.76 0.06 -1.41
N ARG A 57 43.07 0.13 -1.14
CA ARG A 57 43.88 -1.02 -0.71
C ARG A 57 43.69 -1.38 0.77
N GLU A 58 43.28 -0.41 1.57
CA GLU A 58 43.03 -0.57 3.01
C GLU A 58 41.63 -1.17 3.29
N LEU A 59 40.77 -1.23 2.26
CA LEU A 59 39.42 -1.79 2.36
C LEU A 59 39.47 -3.29 2.68
N VAL A 60 38.79 -3.67 3.77
CA VAL A 60 38.66 -5.06 4.21
C VAL A 60 37.43 -5.70 3.56
N VAL A 61 37.57 -5.95 2.26
CA VAL A 61 36.61 -6.64 1.39
C VAL A 61 37.33 -7.70 0.54
N ASP A 62 36.58 -8.57 -0.13
CA ASP A 62 37.15 -9.60 -1.01
C ASP A 62 37.88 -9.00 -2.22
N GLY A 63 38.73 -9.78 -2.88
CA GLY A 63 39.57 -9.31 -3.98
C GLY A 63 38.79 -8.73 -5.16
N GLU A 64 37.66 -9.35 -5.54
CA GLU A 64 36.81 -8.87 -6.63
C GLU A 64 36.12 -7.54 -6.26
N CYS A 65 35.52 -7.46 -5.07
CA CYS A 65 34.93 -6.23 -4.54
C CYS A 65 35.98 -5.10 -4.41
N ARG A 66 37.19 -5.43 -3.95
CA ARG A 66 38.30 -4.47 -3.85
C ARG A 66 38.69 -3.92 -5.22
N SER A 67 38.76 -4.77 -6.25
CA SER A 67 39.07 -4.32 -7.61
C SER A 67 38.03 -3.34 -8.16
N GLY A 68 36.75 -3.53 -7.81
CA GLY A 68 35.68 -2.58 -8.13
C GLY A 68 35.89 -1.21 -7.50
N PHE A 69 36.20 -1.17 -6.20
CA PHE A 69 36.53 0.08 -5.50
C PHE A 69 37.85 0.71 -5.98
N GLU A 70 38.86 -0.08 -6.31
CA GLU A 70 40.13 0.42 -6.86
C GLU A 70 39.89 1.13 -8.20
N LYS A 71 39.15 0.51 -9.13
CA LYS A 71 38.78 1.15 -10.40
C LYS A 71 38.09 2.50 -10.14
N LEU A 72 37.16 2.54 -9.20
CA LEU A 72 36.36 3.71 -8.89
C LEU A 72 37.17 4.86 -8.28
N LEU A 73 37.91 4.55 -7.21
CA LEU A 73 38.66 5.53 -6.43
C LEU A 73 39.89 6.03 -7.19
N CYS A 74 40.58 5.17 -7.94
CA CYS A 74 41.70 5.61 -8.78
C CYS A 74 41.23 6.48 -9.96
N THR A 75 40.09 6.17 -10.59
CA THR A 75 39.54 7.04 -11.64
C THR A 75 39.10 8.39 -11.07
N THR A 76 38.63 8.42 -9.82
CA THR A 76 38.29 9.67 -9.13
C THR A 76 39.52 10.57 -8.99
N ASP A 77 40.65 10.03 -8.53
CA ASP A 77 41.90 10.80 -8.45
C ASP A 77 42.34 11.31 -9.83
N GLU A 78 42.29 10.45 -10.85
CA GLU A 78 42.63 10.83 -12.22
C GLU A 78 41.75 11.98 -12.77
N THR A 79 40.49 11.99 -12.36
CA THR A 79 39.52 13.03 -12.72
C THR A 79 39.79 14.33 -11.99
N MET A 80 40.13 14.27 -10.70
CA MET A 80 40.52 15.44 -9.92
C MET A 80 41.82 16.06 -10.46
N ASP A 81 42.82 15.24 -10.80
CA ASP A 81 44.06 15.69 -11.43
C ASP A 81 43.81 16.39 -12.79
N SER A 82 42.90 15.83 -13.59
CA SER A 82 42.59 16.37 -14.92
C SER A 82 41.69 17.61 -14.89
N LEU A 83 41.02 17.93 -13.78
CA LEU A 83 40.33 19.22 -13.62
C LEU A 83 41.31 20.40 -13.55
N ILE A 84 42.48 20.18 -12.95
CA ILE A 84 43.45 21.25 -12.67
C ILE A 84 44.44 21.43 -13.84
N CYS A 85 44.65 20.41 -14.69
CA CYS A 85 45.56 20.37 -15.85
C CYS A 85 46.67 21.46 -15.80
N SER A 86 47.59 21.38 -14.84
CA SER A 86 48.65 22.37 -14.68
C SER A 86 49.65 22.30 -15.84
N GLY A 87 50.07 23.45 -16.39
CA GLY A 87 51.12 23.54 -17.41
C GLY A 87 50.66 23.46 -18.88
N GLN A 88 49.37 23.71 -19.18
CA GLN A 88 48.82 23.72 -20.56
C GLN A 88 49.52 24.68 -21.54
N ALA A 89 50.26 25.68 -21.05
CA ALA A 89 50.98 26.65 -21.87
C ALA A 89 52.35 26.16 -22.38
N GLU A 90 52.87 25.03 -21.88
CA GLU A 90 54.26 24.61 -22.16
C GLU A 90 54.42 23.66 -23.36
N SER A 91 53.40 22.85 -23.73
CA SER A 91 53.47 21.94 -24.90
C SER A 91 52.11 21.41 -25.37
N VAL A 92 51.97 21.22 -26.68
CA VAL A 92 50.74 20.68 -27.31
C VAL A 92 50.53 19.20 -26.94
N GLU A 93 51.59 18.41 -26.79
CA GLU A 93 51.44 17.00 -26.40
C GLU A 93 50.85 16.85 -24.99
N ARG A 94 51.31 17.64 -24.01
CA ARG A 94 50.76 17.60 -22.63
C ARG A 94 49.29 18.01 -22.60
N CYS A 95 48.90 19.00 -23.39
CA CYS A 95 47.50 19.40 -23.52
C CYS A 95 46.64 18.26 -24.08
N SER A 96 47.10 17.60 -25.15
CA SER A 96 46.39 16.46 -25.75
C SER A 96 46.29 15.24 -24.80
N ALA A 97 47.33 14.97 -24.03
CA ALA A 97 47.35 13.90 -23.02
C ALA A 97 46.38 14.21 -21.87
N CYS A 98 46.32 15.46 -21.39
CA CYS A 98 45.37 15.86 -20.36
C CYS A 98 43.92 15.73 -20.86
N ALA A 99 43.64 16.18 -22.09
CA ALA A 99 42.32 16.06 -22.71
C ALA A 99 41.88 14.60 -22.88
N LYS A 100 42.81 13.71 -23.25
CA LYS A 100 42.55 12.26 -23.33
C LYS A 100 42.25 11.67 -21.96
N LYS A 101 43.06 11.98 -20.94
CA LYS A 101 42.87 11.52 -19.56
C LYS A 101 41.50 11.96 -19.03
N TRP A 102 41.15 13.23 -19.21
CA TRP A 102 39.81 13.76 -18.88
C TRP A 102 38.70 12.97 -19.58
N HIS A 103 38.83 12.69 -20.88
CA HIS A 103 37.79 11.98 -21.61
C HIS A 103 37.58 10.53 -21.11
N GLU A 104 38.65 9.88 -20.68
CA GLU A 104 38.63 8.52 -20.14
C GLU A 104 38.13 8.46 -18.70
N SER A 105 38.40 9.49 -17.88
CA SER A 105 38.09 9.50 -16.44
C SER A 105 36.81 10.27 -16.07
N LYS A 106 36.31 11.19 -16.91
CA LYS A 106 35.16 12.08 -16.61
C LYS A 106 33.90 11.38 -16.10
N TRP A 107 33.72 10.09 -16.37
CA TRP A 107 32.58 9.32 -15.85
C TRP A 107 32.58 9.21 -14.33
N ALA A 108 33.72 9.40 -13.66
CA ALA A 108 33.79 9.50 -12.20
C ALA A 108 32.94 10.67 -11.68
N LEU A 109 32.79 11.77 -12.42
CA LEU A 109 31.88 12.86 -12.05
C LEU A 109 30.42 12.40 -12.09
N SER A 110 30.04 11.61 -13.10
CA SER A 110 28.71 11.00 -13.15
C SER A 110 28.48 10.04 -11.98
N TRP A 111 29.51 9.32 -11.55
CA TRP A 111 29.40 8.51 -10.33
C TRP A 111 29.19 9.38 -9.07
N TRP A 112 29.99 10.43 -8.87
CA TRP A 112 29.79 11.38 -7.76
C TRP A 112 28.40 12.04 -7.79
N ASP A 113 27.86 12.27 -8.98
CA ASP A 113 26.54 12.83 -9.14
C ASP A 113 25.42 11.83 -8.84
N SER A 114 25.68 10.53 -9.00
CA SER A 114 24.74 9.47 -8.64
C SER A 114 24.56 9.29 -7.13
N LEU A 115 25.49 9.77 -6.31
CA LEU A 115 25.44 9.62 -4.86
C LEU A 115 24.39 10.54 -4.22
N GLY A 116 23.76 10.04 -3.16
CA GLY A 116 22.86 10.79 -2.30
C GLY A 116 23.57 11.98 -1.66
N LYS A 117 22.91 13.14 -1.68
CA LYS A 117 23.41 14.40 -1.12
C LYS A 117 22.33 15.02 -0.24
N PRO A 118 22.69 15.70 0.86
CA PRO A 118 21.73 16.45 1.65
C PRO A 118 21.01 17.51 0.79
N ALA A 119 19.69 17.39 0.71
CA ALA A 119 18.84 18.36 0.04
C ALA A 119 18.43 19.49 1.00
N ALA A 120 17.81 20.55 0.48
CA ALA A 120 17.25 21.60 1.34
C ALA A 120 16.14 21.03 2.24
N GLY A 121 15.93 21.64 3.42
CA GLY A 121 14.89 21.20 4.35
C GLY A 121 15.30 20.06 5.29
N VAL A 122 16.60 19.82 5.50
CA VAL A 122 17.07 18.82 6.49
C VAL A 122 16.49 19.07 7.88
N SER A 123 16.43 20.33 8.32
CA SER A 123 15.79 20.71 9.59
C SER A 123 14.27 20.48 9.64
N ASP A 124 13.64 20.33 8.48
CA ASP A 124 12.19 20.17 8.31
C ASP A 124 11.80 18.71 8.02
N GLY A 125 12.73 17.76 8.17
CA GLY A 125 12.47 16.33 8.04
C GLY A 125 12.94 15.68 6.73
N ASN A 126 13.70 16.39 5.88
CA ASN A 126 14.21 15.84 4.62
C ASN A 126 15.43 14.94 4.84
N TYR A 127 15.18 13.69 5.24
CA TYR A 127 16.21 12.70 5.57
C TYR A 127 16.41 11.62 4.50
N TYR A 128 15.68 11.71 3.37
CA TYR A 128 15.78 10.77 2.24
C TYR A 128 16.64 11.36 1.13
N TRP A 129 17.92 11.02 1.14
CA TRP A 129 18.92 11.46 0.17
C TRP A 129 19.24 10.32 -0.81
N LEU A 130 18.30 10.04 -1.70
CA LEU A 130 18.33 8.85 -2.55
C LEU A 130 19.36 8.89 -3.70
N GLY A 131 19.90 10.06 -4.05
CA GLY A 131 20.81 10.19 -5.20
C GLY A 131 20.12 9.89 -6.54
N ASP A 132 20.92 9.66 -7.59
CA ASP A 132 20.42 9.37 -8.93
C ASP A 132 20.67 7.91 -9.31
N TYR A 133 19.62 7.11 -9.15
CA TYR A 133 19.59 5.70 -9.53
C TYR A 133 19.84 5.48 -11.04
N GLU A 134 19.23 6.30 -11.90
CA GLU A 134 19.32 6.14 -13.34
C GLU A 134 20.76 6.40 -13.82
N LEU A 135 21.45 7.35 -13.18
CA LEU A 135 22.84 7.65 -13.49
C LEU A 135 23.78 6.49 -13.08
N CYS A 136 23.55 5.85 -11.93
CA CYS A 136 24.28 4.64 -11.54
C CYS A 136 24.04 3.49 -12.55
N SER A 137 22.79 3.29 -12.96
CA SER A 137 22.41 2.28 -13.97
C SER A 137 23.01 2.60 -15.35
N GLN A 138 23.07 3.87 -15.73
CA GLN A 138 23.69 4.32 -16.98
C GLN A 138 25.17 3.96 -17.03
N LEU A 139 25.93 4.16 -15.94
CA LEU A 139 27.35 3.79 -15.86
C LEU A 139 27.59 2.30 -16.11
N ARG A 140 26.65 1.45 -15.66
CA ARG A 140 26.65 0.00 -15.91
C ARG A 140 26.38 -0.31 -17.38
N ARG A 141 25.39 0.34 -17.98
CA ARG A 141 25.01 0.15 -19.40
C ARG A 141 26.08 0.62 -20.38
N GLU A 142 26.83 1.66 -20.03
CA GLU A 142 27.95 2.18 -20.83
C GLU A 142 29.27 1.44 -20.59
N GLU A 143 29.26 0.37 -19.77
CA GLU A 143 30.44 -0.43 -19.39
C GLU A 143 31.57 0.40 -18.74
N LYS A 144 31.24 1.58 -18.21
CA LYS A 144 32.19 2.46 -17.52
C LYS A 144 32.47 1.96 -16.11
N PHE A 145 31.41 1.59 -15.39
CA PHE A 145 31.51 1.07 -14.04
C PHE A 145 30.36 0.09 -13.79
N ASP A 146 30.67 -1.14 -13.39
CA ASP A 146 29.66 -2.15 -13.05
C ASP A 146 29.16 -1.90 -11.63
N GLY A 147 28.29 -0.92 -11.50
CA GLY A 147 27.68 -0.49 -10.24
C GLY A 147 26.33 -1.14 -9.97
N LYS A 148 26.02 -1.35 -8.70
CA LYS A 148 24.70 -1.64 -8.15
C LYS A 148 24.29 -0.49 -7.22
N TYR A 149 23.03 -0.07 -7.31
CA TYR A 149 22.49 0.93 -6.38
C TYR A 149 22.21 0.29 -5.02
N CYS A 150 22.60 0.94 -3.93
CA CYS A 150 22.32 0.51 -2.57
C CYS A 150 21.77 1.66 -1.73
N ARG A 151 20.78 1.37 -0.89
CA ARG A 151 20.30 2.27 0.15
C ARG A 151 21.01 1.93 1.45
N VAL A 152 21.61 2.93 2.06
CA VAL A 152 22.24 2.86 3.39
C VAL A 152 21.39 3.68 4.34
N GLU A 153 20.84 3.04 5.35
CA GLU A 153 20.07 3.69 6.41
C GLU A 153 20.92 3.77 7.67
N LEU A 154 21.11 5.00 8.15
CA LEU A 154 21.95 5.35 9.29
C LEU A 154 21.05 5.72 10.47
N GLU A 155 21.08 4.93 11.54
CA GLU A 155 20.34 5.21 12.78
C GLU A 155 21.15 6.12 13.71
N ILE A 156 20.85 7.42 13.68
CA ILE A 156 21.53 8.43 14.49
C ILE A 156 20.84 8.57 15.85
N PRO A 157 21.57 8.35 16.96
CA PRO A 157 21.02 8.51 18.30
C PRO A 157 20.83 9.99 18.65
N ASP A 158 19.97 10.22 19.65
CA ASP A 158 19.69 11.55 20.18
C ASP A 158 20.94 12.17 20.83
N SER A 159 21.11 13.49 20.68
CA SER A 159 22.15 14.28 21.35
C SER A 159 22.24 14.05 22.85
N LEU A 160 21.10 13.76 23.49
CA LEU A 160 20.98 13.60 24.93
C LEU A 160 21.20 12.15 25.42
N VAL A 161 21.29 11.18 24.52
CA VAL A 161 21.44 9.75 24.88
C VAL A 161 22.92 9.39 24.99
N GLU A 162 23.33 8.86 26.14
CA GLU A 162 24.68 8.33 26.36
C GLU A 162 24.90 7.00 25.60
N GLU A 163 26.14 6.73 25.19
CA GLU A 163 26.50 5.50 24.47
C GLU A 163 26.13 4.26 25.30
N GLY A 164 25.33 3.36 24.71
CA GLY A 164 24.92 2.09 25.34
C GLY A 164 23.56 2.11 26.05
N CYS A 165 22.85 3.24 26.10
CA CYS A 165 21.48 3.29 26.60
C CYS A 165 20.45 2.91 25.51
N PRO A 166 19.39 2.14 25.83
CA PRO A 166 18.34 1.82 24.87
C PRO A 166 17.54 3.09 24.52
N GLN A 167 17.50 3.43 23.24
CA GLN A 167 16.71 4.53 22.70
C GLN A 167 15.46 3.99 22.03
N THR A 168 14.34 4.70 22.18
CA THR A 168 13.05 4.30 21.62
C THR A 168 12.75 4.91 20.25
N ASP A 169 13.49 5.95 19.81
CA ASP A 169 13.22 6.67 18.56
C ASP A 169 14.48 7.35 17.98
N PRO A 170 15.37 6.59 17.31
CA PRO A 170 16.55 7.14 16.61
C PRO A 170 16.16 7.81 15.28
N LEU A 171 16.96 8.79 14.84
CA LEU A 171 16.78 9.41 13.52
C LEU A 171 17.35 8.50 12.44
N ALA A 172 16.52 8.03 11.52
CA ALA A 172 16.97 7.30 10.34
C ALA A 172 17.28 8.27 9.19
N ILE A 173 18.56 8.39 8.81
CA ILE A 173 18.98 9.07 7.57
C ILE A 173 19.19 8.03 6.49
N VAL A 174 18.55 8.25 5.35
CA VAL A 174 18.51 7.30 4.25
C VAL A 174 19.33 7.84 3.08
N LEU A 175 20.42 7.16 2.73
CA LEU A 175 21.37 7.56 1.69
C LEU A 175 21.39 6.55 0.53
N GLY A 176 21.25 7.02 -0.71
CA GLY A 176 21.49 6.21 -1.90
C GLY A 176 22.94 6.28 -2.35
N VAL A 177 23.56 5.13 -2.63
CA VAL A 177 24.98 5.03 -3.05
C VAL A 177 25.15 4.03 -4.17
N CYS A 178 26.01 4.34 -5.14
CA CYS A 178 26.34 3.45 -6.25
C CYS A 178 27.62 2.66 -5.89
N MET A 179 27.46 1.38 -5.55
CA MET A 179 28.53 0.49 -5.08
C MET A 179 28.91 -0.53 -6.16
N PRO A 180 30.09 -1.17 -6.13
CA PRO A 180 30.43 -2.20 -7.11
C PRO A 180 29.50 -3.41 -7.03
N SER A 181 29.06 -3.93 -8.19
CA SER A 181 28.19 -5.12 -8.31
C SER A 181 28.83 -6.39 -7.71
N SER A 182 30.16 -6.48 -7.74
CA SER A 182 30.95 -7.61 -7.24
C SER A 182 30.96 -7.75 -5.72
N CYS A 183 30.48 -6.74 -4.99
CA CYS A 183 30.41 -6.78 -3.53
C CYS A 183 29.11 -7.44 -3.07
N THR A 184 29.18 -8.30 -2.04
CA THR A 184 27.98 -8.82 -1.39
C THR A 184 27.46 -7.84 -0.34
N ASP A 185 26.18 -7.93 0.02
CA ASP A 185 25.55 -7.00 0.97
C ASP A 185 26.21 -7.09 2.36
N ASP A 186 26.59 -8.29 2.80
CA ASP A 186 27.34 -8.52 4.04
C ASP A 186 28.71 -7.81 4.07
N GLN A 187 29.41 -7.76 2.92
CA GLN A 187 30.71 -7.09 2.82
C GLN A 187 30.54 -5.58 2.92
N LEU A 188 29.53 -5.04 2.26
CA LEU A 188 29.21 -3.62 2.29
C LEU A 188 28.77 -3.21 3.69
N HIS A 189 27.98 -4.05 4.37
CA HIS A 189 27.55 -3.81 5.75
C HIS A 189 28.76 -3.68 6.69
N ARG A 190 29.67 -4.66 6.66
CA ARG A 190 30.91 -4.61 7.47
C ARG A 190 31.81 -3.44 7.12
N LEU A 191 31.82 -3.04 5.85
CA LEU A 191 32.59 -1.89 5.39
C LEU A 191 32.03 -0.60 6.00
N VAL A 192 30.73 -0.36 5.90
CA VAL A 192 30.10 0.85 6.43
C VAL A 192 30.16 0.88 7.96
N GLU A 193 29.89 -0.23 8.65
CA GLU A 193 29.98 -0.32 10.12
C GLU A 193 31.38 0.00 10.66
N ARG A 194 32.43 -0.17 9.85
CA ARG A 194 33.80 0.18 10.25
C ARG A 194 34.05 1.68 10.26
N TYR A 195 33.42 2.41 9.34
CA TYR A 195 33.63 3.85 9.16
C TYR A 195 32.51 4.70 9.74
N SER A 196 31.34 4.11 10.00
CA SER A 196 30.20 4.73 10.66
C SER A 196 30.15 4.32 12.13
N PRO A 197 30.06 5.27 13.08
CA PRO A 197 29.84 4.94 14.49
C PRO A 197 28.38 4.53 14.78
N TYR A 198 27.49 4.64 13.79
CA TYR A 198 26.05 4.39 13.93
C TYR A 198 25.67 3.00 13.44
N LYS A 199 24.56 2.47 13.97
CA LYS A 199 23.93 1.27 13.44
C LYS A 199 23.47 1.54 12.02
N THR A 200 23.85 0.67 11.10
CA THR A 200 23.57 0.84 9.67
C THR A 200 22.86 -0.38 9.12
N THR A 201 21.86 -0.18 8.27
CA THR A 201 21.27 -1.23 7.45
C THR A 201 21.52 -0.92 5.98
N ILE A 202 21.84 -1.93 5.17
CA ILE A 202 22.13 -1.76 3.75
C ILE A 202 21.25 -2.69 2.94
N ASP A 203 20.49 -2.11 2.02
CA ASP A 203 19.65 -2.81 1.06
C ASP A 203 20.11 -2.45 -0.36
N CYS A 204 20.63 -3.42 -1.10
CA CYS A 204 21.06 -3.23 -2.48
C CYS A 204 20.00 -3.70 -3.49
N GLU A 205 20.04 -3.12 -4.69
CA GLU A 205 19.20 -3.53 -5.81
C GLU A 205 19.42 -5.02 -6.15
N LEU A 206 18.30 -5.73 -6.35
CA LEU A 206 18.27 -7.09 -6.86
C LEU A 206 18.11 -7.08 -8.39
N ASP A 207 18.81 -7.97 -9.08
CA ASP A 207 18.66 -8.13 -10.53
C ASP A 207 17.22 -8.58 -10.87
N MET A 208 16.52 -7.80 -11.69
CA MET A 208 15.17 -8.09 -12.16
C MET A 208 15.14 -9.36 -13.04
N ARG A 209 14.85 -10.51 -12.43
CA ARG A 209 14.63 -11.78 -13.12
C ARG A 209 13.37 -12.45 -12.59
N PHE A 210 12.39 -12.64 -13.47
CA PHE A 210 11.18 -13.34 -13.09
C PHE A 210 11.47 -14.80 -12.73
N SER A 211 11.11 -15.21 -11.51
CA SER A 211 11.16 -16.60 -11.11
C SER A 211 10.17 -17.44 -11.92
N THR A 212 10.39 -18.75 -11.94
CA THR A 212 9.44 -19.68 -12.55
C THR A 212 8.05 -19.56 -11.93
N ALA A 213 7.97 -19.27 -10.62
CA ALA A 213 6.71 -19.05 -9.92
C ALA A 213 5.97 -17.81 -10.47
N ALA A 214 6.66 -16.69 -10.63
CA ALA A 214 6.11 -15.47 -11.21
C ALA A 214 5.56 -15.68 -12.63
N VAL A 215 6.35 -16.34 -13.50
CA VAL A 215 5.91 -16.65 -14.87
C VAL A 215 4.68 -17.56 -14.86
N THR A 216 4.65 -18.60 -14.01
CA THR A 216 3.47 -19.47 -13.91
C THR A 216 2.22 -18.73 -13.44
N LEU A 217 2.34 -17.81 -12.47
CA LEU A 217 1.24 -17.00 -11.97
C LEU A 217 0.68 -16.08 -13.07
N LEU A 218 1.56 -15.41 -13.84
CA LEU A 218 1.16 -14.56 -14.96
C LEU A 218 0.43 -15.36 -16.05
N VAL A 219 0.91 -16.56 -16.38
CA VAL A 219 0.26 -17.44 -17.36
C VAL A 219 -1.11 -17.88 -16.87
N LEU A 220 -1.23 -18.32 -15.61
CA LEU A 220 -2.52 -18.72 -15.03
C LEU A 220 -3.53 -17.58 -15.01
N PHE A 221 -3.10 -16.38 -14.61
CA PHE A 221 -3.96 -15.19 -14.62
C PHE A 221 -4.35 -14.79 -16.05
N GLY A 222 -3.41 -14.83 -16.99
CA GLY A 222 -3.66 -14.59 -18.41
C GLY A 222 -4.69 -15.56 -18.99
N LEU A 223 -4.55 -16.86 -18.73
CA LEU A 223 -5.52 -17.88 -19.14
C LEU A 223 -6.91 -17.62 -18.54
N TRP A 224 -6.97 -17.23 -17.27
CA TRP A 224 -8.23 -16.87 -16.62
C TRP A 224 -8.88 -15.63 -17.26
N VAL A 225 -8.11 -14.57 -17.57
CA VAL A 225 -8.62 -13.38 -18.29
C VAL A 225 -9.08 -13.75 -19.70
N VAL A 226 -8.31 -14.54 -20.44
CA VAL A 226 -8.66 -15.01 -21.79
C VAL A 226 -9.95 -15.81 -21.76
N LEU A 227 -10.15 -16.68 -20.75
CA LEU A 227 -11.40 -17.40 -20.55
C LEU A 227 -12.58 -16.44 -20.35
N GLN A 228 -12.42 -15.39 -19.54
CA GLN A 228 -13.47 -14.39 -19.34
C GLN A 228 -13.82 -13.68 -20.65
N ILE A 229 -12.80 -13.29 -21.44
CA ILE A 229 -13.00 -12.64 -22.74
C ILE A 229 -13.67 -13.61 -23.72
N ALA A 230 -13.22 -14.86 -23.82
CA ALA A 230 -13.80 -15.84 -24.73
C ALA A 230 -15.29 -16.07 -24.44
N VAL A 231 -15.65 -16.19 -23.17
CA VAL A 231 -17.04 -16.36 -22.73
C VAL A 231 -17.90 -15.10 -22.96
N THR A 232 -17.30 -13.92 -23.06
CA THR A 232 -18.04 -12.70 -23.44
C THR A 232 -18.40 -12.62 -24.90
N VAL A 233 -17.58 -13.22 -25.76
CA VAL A 233 -17.77 -13.24 -27.21
C VAL A 233 -18.76 -14.34 -27.57
N VAL A 234 -18.63 -15.50 -26.94
CA VAL A 234 -19.54 -16.65 -27.09
C VAL A 234 -20.70 -16.46 -26.11
N ASP A 235 -21.75 -15.73 -26.51
CA ASP A 235 -23.01 -15.64 -25.75
C ASP A 235 -23.59 -17.06 -25.55
N SER A 236 -23.24 -17.68 -24.42
CA SER A 236 -23.60 -19.06 -24.07
C SER A 236 -24.65 -19.09 -22.96
N ASP A 237 -25.65 -19.96 -23.11
CA ASP A 237 -26.76 -20.13 -22.16
C ASP A 237 -26.40 -20.99 -20.93
N SER A 238 -25.16 -21.48 -20.84
CA SER A 238 -24.71 -22.31 -19.71
C SER A 238 -24.52 -21.46 -18.45
N LEU A 239 -25.07 -21.90 -17.31
CA LEU A 239 -25.05 -21.17 -16.02
C LEU A 239 -23.63 -20.77 -15.57
N LEU A 240 -22.65 -21.65 -15.74
CA LEU A 240 -21.25 -21.39 -15.38
C LEU A 240 -20.62 -20.31 -16.28
N LEU A 241 -20.86 -20.39 -17.59
CA LEU A 241 -20.38 -19.40 -18.56
C LEU A 241 -21.10 -18.04 -18.39
N LEU A 242 -22.36 -18.05 -17.97
CA LEU A 242 -23.10 -16.83 -17.65
C LEU A 242 -22.42 -15.99 -16.55
N CYS A 243 -21.71 -16.64 -15.62
CA CYS A 243 -20.97 -15.98 -14.54
C CYS A 243 -19.66 -15.34 -15.02
N LEU A 244 -19.08 -15.84 -16.11
CA LEU A 244 -17.84 -15.35 -16.73
C LEU A 244 -18.10 -14.27 -17.81
N ASN A 245 -19.35 -14.02 -18.18
CA ASN A 245 -19.68 -13.06 -19.25
C ASN A 245 -19.61 -11.58 -18.77
N ILE A 246 -18.48 -10.91 -19.06
CA ILE A 246 -18.23 -9.48 -18.82
C ILE A 246 -19.33 -8.58 -19.39
N LYS A 247 -19.86 -8.77 -20.60
CA LYS A 247 -20.86 -7.86 -21.20
C LYS A 247 -22.17 -7.86 -20.41
N LEU A 248 -22.65 -9.04 -20.05
CA LEU A 248 -23.85 -9.21 -19.23
C LEU A 248 -23.63 -8.66 -17.81
N ASN A 249 -22.43 -8.85 -17.26
CA ASN A 249 -22.08 -8.41 -15.91
C ASN A 249 -21.75 -6.91 -15.82
N ALA A 250 -21.12 -6.31 -16.82
CA ALA A 250 -20.89 -4.88 -16.96
C ALA A 250 -22.22 -4.16 -17.16
N ARG A 251 -23.12 -4.73 -17.97
CA ARG A 251 -24.51 -4.29 -17.96
C ARG A 251 -25.10 -4.41 -16.56
N ARG A 252 -24.88 -5.47 -15.79
CA ARG A 252 -25.45 -5.53 -14.42
C ARG A 252 -24.83 -4.54 -13.43
N ALA A 253 -23.53 -4.25 -13.54
CA ALA A 253 -22.83 -3.30 -12.68
C ALA A 253 -23.09 -1.82 -13.05
N LEU A 254 -23.31 -1.53 -14.34
CA LEU A 254 -23.54 -0.19 -14.88
C LEU A 254 -25.00 0.08 -15.26
N SER A 255 -25.88 -0.93 -15.31
CA SER A 255 -27.26 -0.77 -15.76
C SER A 255 -28.12 -0.17 -14.66
N THR A 256 -28.33 1.13 -14.83
CA THR A 256 -29.42 1.92 -14.30
C THR A 256 -30.69 1.82 -15.16
N LYS A 257 -30.70 1.09 -16.30
CA LYS A 257 -31.88 0.90 -17.18
C LYS A 257 -32.09 -0.53 -17.73
N ARG A 258 -33.14 -1.13 -17.16
CA ARG A 258 -34.12 -2.17 -17.59
C ARG A 258 -34.09 -2.70 -19.04
N ASN A 259 -34.28 -4.03 -19.16
CA ASN A 259 -35.15 -4.61 -20.18
C ASN A 259 -36.39 -5.21 -19.51
N GLU A 260 -37.56 -4.64 -19.77
CA GLU A 260 -38.85 -5.25 -19.45
C GLU A 260 -39.09 -6.43 -20.40
N LYS A 261 -38.93 -7.67 -19.91
CA LYS A 261 -39.64 -8.80 -20.49
C LYS A 261 -40.67 -9.29 -19.48
N LYS A 262 -41.94 -9.03 -19.81
CA LYS A 262 -43.13 -9.47 -19.07
C LYS A 262 -43.13 -11.00 -19.02
N GLY A 263 -42.84 -11.56 -17.84
CA GLY A 263 -42.91 -13.00 -17.60
C GLY A 263 -44.35 -13.50 -17.70
N ARG A 264 -44.53 -14.70 -18.25
CA ARG A 264 -45.83 -15.34 -18.58
C ARG A 264 -46.73 -15.63 -17.34
N CYS A 265 -46.28 -15.34 -16.12
CA CYS A 265 -47.06 -15.42 -14.88
C CYS A 265 -47.68 -14.08 -14.40
N GLY A 266 -47.60 -13.00 -15.18
CA GLY A 266 -48.28 -11.74 -14.86
C GLY A 266 -47.69 -10.94 -13.68
N THR A 267 -46.89 -11.55 -12.81
CA THR A 267 -46.09 -10.84 -11.81
C THR A 267 -44.71 -10.56 -12.37
N ALA A 268 -44.50 -9.35 -12.84
CA ALA A 268 -43.16 -8.82 -13.03
C ALA A 268 -42.54 -8.62 -11.65
N VAL A 269 -41.72 -9.57 -11.17
CA VAL A 269 -40.78 -9.28 -10.08
C VAL A 269 -39.70 -8.38 -10.66
N THR A 270 -40.03 -7.09 -10.75
CA THR A 270 -39.06 -6.06 -11.08
C THR A 270 -38.31 -5.72 -9.81
N PHE A 271 -37.11 -6.27 -9.64
CA PHE A 271 -36.12 -5.73 -8.71
C PHE A 271 -35.68 -4.37 -9.24
N ARG A 272 -36.47 -3.36 -8.92
CA ARG A 272 -36.15 -1.96 -9.14
C ARG A 272 -35.22 -1.57 -7.99
N ALA A 273 -33.92 -1.45 -8.24
CA ALA A 273 -33.17 -0.46 -7.46
C ALA A 273 -33.84 0.88 -7.79
N PRO A 274 -34.47 1.58 -6.83
CA PRO A 274 -35.09 2.86 -7.10
C PRO A 274 -34.05 3.82 -7.66
N GLN A 275 -34.47 4.72 -8.56
CA GLN A 275 -33.62 5.81 -9.07
C GLN A 275 -32.98 6.65 -7.94
N SER A 276 -33.49 6.53 -6.71
CA SER A 276 -33.01 7.20 -5.51
C SER A 276 -31.64 6.74 -4.99
N LEU A 277 -31.05 5.64 -5.49
CA LEU A 277 -29.73 5.17 -5.06
C LEU A 277 -28.57 5.68 -5.94
N HIS A 278 -28.81 6.49 -6.96
CA HIS A 278 -27.72 7.10 -7.75
C HIS A 278 -26.82 8.00 -6.91
N ALA A 279 -27.40 8.71 -5.94
CA ALA A 279 -26.63 9.52 -4.99
C ALA A 279 -25.67 8.66 -4.15
N LEU A 280 -26.05 7.41 -3.84
CA LEU A 280 -25.21 6.46 -3.10
C LEU A 280 -23.94 6.13 -3.89
N HIS A 281 -24.11 5.71 -5.15
CA HIS A 281 -22.99 5.41 -6.04
C HIS A 281 -22.14 6.63 -6.38
N GLY A 282 -22.76 7.82 -6.48
CA GLY A 282 -22.03 9.08 -6.60
C GLY A 282 -21.16 9.38 -5.38
N LEU A 283 -21.66 9.11 -4.17
CA LEU A 283 -20.91 9.28 -2.93
C LEU A 283 -19.78 8.26 -2.81
N GLU A 284 -20.02 7.00 -3.17
CA GLU A 284 -18.99 5.96 -3.24
C GLU A 284 -17.86 6.38 -4.18
N PHE A 285 -18.19 6.88 -5.37
CA PHE A 285 -17.21 7.34 -6.35
C PHE A 285 -16.35 8.49 -5.80
N ILE A 286 -16.97 9.49 -5.18
CA ILE A 286 -16.25 10.62 -4.57
C ILE A 286 -15.37 10.13 -3.42
N ALA A 287 -15.87 9.23 -2.56
CA ALA A 287 -15.10 8.65 -1.48
C ALA A 287 -13.88 7.86 -1.98
N PHE A 288 -14.02 7.08 -3.06
CA PHE A 288 -12.89 6.39 -3.69
C PHE A 288 -11.84 7.33 -4.26
N ILE A 289 -12.25 8.45 -4.89
CA ILE A 289 -11.29 9.46 -5.38
C ILE A 289 -10.44 10.00 -4.23
N TRP A 290 -11.08 10.41 -3.14
CA TRP A 290 -10.37 10.96 -1.97
C TRP A 290 -9.55 9.90 -1.25
N LEU A 291 -10.03 8.66 -1.16
CA LEU A 291 -9.27 7.53 -0.62
C LEU A 291 -7.96 7.32 -1.40
N ILE A 292 -8.05 7.22 -2.73
CA ILE A 292 -6.87 7.04 -3.60
C ILE A 292 -5.94 8.25 -3.47
N THR A 293 -6.48 9.47 -3.50
CA THR A 293 -5.70 10.71 -3.36
C THR A 293 -4.95 10.74 -2.02
N GLY A 294 -5.62 10.38 -0.93
CA GLY A 294 -5.04 10.29 0.40
C GLY A 294 -3.94 9.24 0.48
N MET A 295 -4.14 8.05 -0.08
CA MET A 295 -3.13 6.99 -0.13
C MET A 295 -1.88 7.42 -0.93
N VAL A 296 -2.06 8.05 -2.09
CA VAL A 296 -0.94 8.54 -2.92
C VAL A 296 -0.18 9.65 -2.19
N TYR A 297 -0.89 10.60 -1.58
CA TYR A 297 -0.27 11.66 -0.79
C TYR A 297 0.57 11.10 0.36
N ASN A 298 0.02 10.12 1.09
CA ASN A 298 0.69 9.44 2.19
C ASN A 298 1.94 8.67 1.75
N LEU A 299 1.89 8.00 0.60
CA LEU A 299 3.05 7.32 0.02
C LEU A 299 4.17 8.31 -0.36
N MET A 300 3.80 9.50 -0.84
CA MET A 300 4.77 10.52 -1.26
C MET A 300 5.32 11.35 -0.10
N GLN A 301 4.60 11.43 1.03
CA GLN A 301 4.92 12.30 2.16
C GLN A 301 6.40 12.28 2.62
N PRO A 302 7.06 11.13 2.83
CA PRO A 302 8.46 11.13 3.30
C PRO A 302 9.47 11.65 2.27
N TYR A 303 9.08 11.74 1.00
CA TYR A 303 9.95 12.17 -0.11
C TYR A 303 9.72 13.62 -0.53
N ILE A 304 8.87 14.35 0.20
CA ILE A 304 8.64 15.78 -0.04
C ILE A 304 9.80 16.56 0.60
N GLU A 305 10.36 17.54 -0.12
CA GLU A 305 11.46 18.38 0.38
C GLU A 305 11.13 19.10 1.70
N ASN A 306 9.86 19.43 1.91
CA ASN A 306 9.35 20.04 3.14
C ASN A 306 8.31 19.13 3.78
N VAL A 307 8.78 18.15 4.57
CA VAL A 307 7.90 17.23 5.30
C VAL A 307 7.11 17.96 6.37
N ALA A 308 7.69 18.98 7.02
CA ALA A 308 7.03 19.81 8.04
C ALA A 308 5.73 20.46 7.55
N PHE A 309 5.63 20.82 6.27
CA PHE A 309 4.38 21.30 5.67
C PHE A 309 3.21 20.34 5.88
N SER A 310 3.44 19.02 5.78
CA SER A 310 2.39 18.02 5.97
C SER A 310 1.83 18.04 7.39
N TYR A 311 2.68 18.29 8.40
CA TYR A 311 2.27 18.42 9.79
C TYR A 311 1.46 19.69 10.03
N ASP A 312 1.88 20.82 9.45
CA ASP A 312 1.15 22.09 9.57
C ASP A 312 -0.20 22.04 8.81
N ALA A 313 -0.25 21.34 7.67
CA ALA A 313 -1.45 21.15 6.86
C ALA A 313 -2.55 20.35 7.57
N VAL A 314 -2.23 19.58 8.62
CA VAL A 314 -3.23 18.89 9.46
C VAL A 314 -4.23 19.87 10.08
N SER A 315 -3.82 21.11 10.33
CA SER A 315 -4.72 22.15 10.87
C SER A 315 -5.70 22.73 9.83
N SER A 316 -5.44 22.51 8.54
CA SER A 316 -6.23 23.09 7.46
C SER A 316 -7.43 22.22 7.10
N LEU A 317 -8.63 22.78 7.28
CA LEU A 317 -9.89 22.13 6.94
C LEU A 317 -9.94 21.61 5.48
N THR A 318 -9.26 22.31 4.56
CA THR A 318 -9.23 21.95 3.14
C THR A 318 -8.48 20.65 2.85
N VAL A 319 -7.51 20.29 3.70
CA VAL A 319 -6.64 19.11 3.52
C VAL A 319 -7.18 17.91 4.32
N HIS A 320 -8.17 18.11 5.20
CA HIS A 320 -8.77 17.05 6.01
C HIS A 320 -9.25 15.84 5.21
N PRO A 321 -9.90 15.96 4.03
CA PRO A 321 -10.29 14.77 3.26
C PRO A 321 -9.10 13.88 2.86
N THR A 322 -7.93 14.48 2.62
CA THR A 322 -6.69 13.79 2.28
C THR A 322 -6.00 13.24 3.52
N ASN A 323 -5.95 14.01 4.62
CA ASN A 323 -5.29 13.59 5.87
C ASN A 323 -6.08 12.52 6.62
N ASN A 324 -7.41 12.59 6.59
CA ASN A 324 -8.35 11.68 7.25
C ASN A 324 -8.94 10.66 6.27
N TYR A 325 -8.21 10.33 5.20
CA TYR A 325 -8.69 9.47 4.13
C TYR A 325 -9.11 8.06 4.61
N SER A 326 -8.49 7.55 5.69
CA SER A 326 -8.84 6.24 6.27
C SER A 326 -10.30 6.18 6.76
N TYR A 327 -10.85 7.28 7.29
CA TYR A 327 -12.24 7.34 7.73
C TYR A 327 -13.24 7.24 6.58
N LEU A 328 -12.81 7.50 5.33
CA LEU A 328 -13.65 7.28 4.15
C LEU A 328 -13.93 5.79 3.93
N VAL A 329 -13.07 4.90 4.42
CA VAL A 329 -13.29 3.44 4.38
C VAL A 329 -14.53 3.07 5.20
N ASP A 330 -14.71 3.64 6.38
CA ASP A 330 -15.90 3.40 7.22
C ASP A 330 -17.18 3.87 6.51
N GLY A 331 -17.09 5.01 5.82
CA GLY A 331 -18.16 5.51 4.96
C GLY A 331 -18.51 4.53 3.84
N LEU A 332 -17.51 3.98 3.14
CA LEU A 332 -17.71 2.98 2.08
C LEU A 332 -18.35 1.69 2.62
N LEU A 333 -17.89 1.19 3.77
CA LEU A 333 -18.48 0.02 4.42
C LEU A 333 -19.95 0.28 4.83
N ALA A 334 -20.25 1.47 5.35
CA ALA A 334 -21.62 1.85 5.72
C ALA A 334 -22.54 1.93 4.50
N MET A 335 -22.06 2.45 3.37
CA MET A 335 -22.83 2.52 2.12
C MET A 335 -23.07 1.12 1.53
N SER A 336 -22.06 0.24 1.52
CA SER A 336 -22.22 -1.18 1.14
C SER A 336 -23.24 -1.91 2.04
N ALA A 337 -23.19 -1.67 3.35
CA ALA A 337 -24.13 -2.23 4.31
C ALA A 337 -25.56 -1.71 4.10
N LEU A 338 -25.73 -0.41 3.80
CA LEU A 338 -27.03 0.19 3.49
C LEU A 338 -27.63 -0.40 2.21
N TYR A 339 -26.81 -0.56 1.17
CA TYR A 339 -27.21 -1.20 -0.09
C TYR A 339 -27.67 -2.64 0.14
N THR A 340 -26.87 -3.43 0.86
CA THR A 340 -27.17 -4.83 1.19
C THR A 340 -28.44 -4.95 2.04
N THR A 341 -28.61 -4.05 3.02
CA THR A 341 -29.81 -3.99 3.85
C THR A 341 -31.05 -3.70 3.03
N TYR A 342 -31.00 -2.70 2.15
CA TYR A 342 -32.13 -2.33 1.31
C TYR A 342 -32.59 -3.49 0.42
N LEU A 343 -31.65 -4.26 -0.15
CA LEU A 343 -31.95 -5.40 -0.99
C LEU A 343 -32.52 -6.60 -0.22
N LEU A 344 -32.03 -6.87 0.98
CA LEU A 344 -32.38 -8.09 1.74
C LEU A 344 -33.53 -7.89 2.74
N TYR A 345 -33.85 -6.66 3.13
CA TYR A 345 -34.86 -6.37 4.18
C TYR A 345 -36.25 -6.93 3.85
N GLY A 346 -36.63 -6.95 2.57
CA GLY A 346 -37.94 -7.45 2.11
C GLY A 346 -38.04 -8.96 1.93
N GLU A 347 -36.90 -9.66 1.86
CA GLU A 347 -36.82 -11.07 1.46
C GLU A 347 -36.67 -12.04 2.64
N MET A 348 -36.24 -11.55 3.81
CA MET A 348 -35.96 -12.40 4.97
C MET A 348 -37.19 -12.53 5.88
N SER A 349 -37.94 -13.62 5.68
CA SER A 349 -39.18 -13.89 6.44
C SER A 349 -39.03 -14.95 7.53
N SER A 350 -38.13 -15.93 7.35
CA SER A 350 -37.95 -17.08 8.25
C SER A 350 -36.50 -17.28 8.70
N VAL A 351 -36.30 -17.91 9.87
CA VAL A 351 -34.97 -18.37 10.34
C VAL A 351 -34.34 -19.35 9.35
N ASN A 352 -35.15 -20.16 8.66
CA ASN A 352 -34.62 -21.05 7.63
C ASN A 352 -34.09 -20.26 6.42
N ASP A 353 -34.68 -19.11 6.09
CA ASP A 353 -34.17 -18.23 5.03
C ASP A 353 -32.81 -17.65 5.45
N LEU A 354 -32.69 -17.18 6.69
CA LEU A 354 -31.43 -16.70 7.28
C LEU A 354 -30.33 -17.77 7.20
N LEU A 355 -30.61 -18.97 7.70
CA LEU A 355 -29.63 -20.06 7.78
C LEU A 355 -29.26 -20.57 6.38
N HIS A 356 -30.19 -20.53 5.43
CA HIS A 356 -29.92 -20.84 4.03
C HIS A 356 -29.03 -19.79 3.35
N VAL A 357 -29.28 -18.49 3.58
CA VAL A 357 -28.46 -17.40 3.03
C VAL A 357 -27.04 -17.51 3.57
N VAL A 358 -26.88 -17.55 4.90
CA VAL A 358 -25.58 -17.63 5.59
C VAL A 358 -24.80 -18.88 5.16
N ARG A 359 -25.44 -20.06 5.17
CA ARG A 359 -24.78 -21.30 4.77
C ARG A 359 -24.30 -21.24 3.31
N ARG A 360 -25.10 -20.67 2.40
CA ARG A 360 -24.69 -20.55 0.99
C ARG A 360 -23.59 -19.53 0.77
N THR A 361 -23.64 -18.37 1.41
CA THR A 361 -22.59 -17.35 1.27
C THR A 361 -21.27 -17.76 1.91
N LEU A 362 -21.30 -18.43 3.07
CA LEU A 362 -20.09 -18.97 3.70
C LEU A 362 -19.48 -20.12 2.89
N LEU A 363 -20.29 -21.06 2.40
CA LEU A 363 -19.80 -22.13 1.51
C LEU A 363 -19.16 -21.57 0.24
N SER A 364 -19.67 -20.46 -0.31
CA SER A 364 -19.08 -19.84 -1.49
C SER A 364 -17.86 -18.95 -1.23
N LEU A 365 -17.70 -18.42 -0.02
CA LEU A 365 -16.51 -17.66 0.38
C LEU A 365 -15.30 -18.59 0.50
N TYR A 366 -15.49 -19.80 1.03
CA TYR A 366 -14.42 -20.75 1.32
C TYR A 366 -14.26 -21.87 0.28
N VAL A 367 -15.29 -22.13 -0.55
CA VAL A 367 -15.28 -23.21 -1.53
C VAL A 367 -15.81 -22.70 -2.87
N ALA A 368 -14.92 -22.58 -3.85
CA ALA A 368 -15.22 -22.24 -5.24
C ALA A 368 -15.96 -23.37 -5.98
N LEU A 369 -17.05 -23.91 -5.40
CA LEU A 369 -17.87 -24.96 -6.02
C LEU A 369 -19.10 -24.34 -6.71
N PRO A 370 -19.33 -24.63 -8.00
CA PRO A 370 -20.54 -24.19 -8.68
C PRO A 370 -21.79 -24.88 -8.12
N PRO A 371 -22.93 -24.19 -8.01
CA PRO A 371 -24.17 -24.81 -7.53
C PRO A 371 -24.72 -25.80 -8.56
N ARG A 372 -24.96 -27.06 -8.13
CA ARG A 372 -25.81 -28.01 -8.87
C ARG A 372 -27.28 -27.60 -8.72
N PHE A 373 -27.88 -27.04 -9.78
CA PHE A 373 -29.34 -26.91 -9.86
C PHE A 373 -29.95 -28.17 -10.46
N ARG A 374 -30.86 -28.81 -9.70
CA ARG A 374 -31.69 -29.92 -10.17
C ARG A 374 -32.87 -29.34 -10.98
N ASN A 375 -33.12 -29.87 -12.17
CA ASN A 375 -34.22 -29.49 -13.06
C ASN A 375 -35.56 -29.39 -12.31
N TRP A 376 -36.26 -28.25 -12.41
CA TRP A 376 -37.54 -28.02 -11.74
C TRP A 376 -38.65 -27.64 -12.72
N ASN A 377 -39.83 -28.19 -12.47
CA ASN A 377 -41.00 -28.23 -13.35
C ASN A 377 -41.92 -27.02 -13.07
N PRO A 378 -42.30 -26.20 -14.07
CA PRO A 378 -42.82 -24.82 -13.89
C PRO A 378 -44.29 -24.69 -13.45
N LYS A 379 -44.87 -25.65 -12.70
CA LYS A 379 -46.32 -25.66 -12.39
C LYS A 379 -46.73 -25.20 -10.98
N THR A 380 -45.81 -24.77 -10.11
CA THR A 380 -46.14 -24.44 -8.71
C THR A 380 -45.73 -23.02 -8.32
N CYS A 381 -46.62 -22.03 -8.52
CA CYS A 381 -46.37 -20.60 -8.25
C CYS A 381 -46.46 -20.17 -6.76
N THR A 382 -46.71 -21.08 -5.81
CA THR A 382 -47.01 -20.73 -4.41
C THR A 382 -45.80 -20.48 -3.50
N LYS A 383 -44.56 -20.69 -3.96
CA LYS A 383 -43.32 -20.41 -3.19
C LYS A 383 -42.39 -19.45 -3.94
N MET A 384 -42.91 -18.30 -4.35
CA MET A 384 -42.21 -17.35 -5.21
C MET A 384 -41.25 -16.39 -4.47
N HIS A 385 -41.46 -16.15 -3.17
CA HIS A 385 -40.62 -15.24 -2.36
C HIS A 385 -39.26 -15.86 -2.00
N SER A 386 -39.21 -17.06 -1.40
CA SER A 386 -37.93 -17.74 -1.12
C SER A 386 -37.09 -18.01 -2.38
N PHE A 387 -37.70 -18.05 -3.57
CA PHE A 387 -37.00 -18.28 -4.85
C PHE A 387 -36.30 -17.03 -5.40
N ALA A 388 -36.83 -15.83 -5.14
CA ALA A 388 -36.26 -14.57 -5.62
C ALA A 388 -34.98 -14.20 -4.86
N ALA A 389 -34.99 -14.33 -3.53
CA ALA A 389 -33.80 -14.30 -2.68
C ALA A 389 -32.76 -15.36 -3.10
N LEU A 390 -33.20 -16.58 -3.44
CA LEU A 390 -32.33 -17.68 -3.86
C LEU A 390 -31.57 -17.38 -5.17
N VAL A 391 -32.23 -16.70 -6.11
CA VAL A 391 -31.66 -16.32 -7.41
C VAL A 391 -30.69 -15.14 -7.26
N LEU A 392 -30.98 -14.18 -6.39
CA LEU A 392 -30.07 -13.08 -6.06
C LEU A 392 -28.80 -13.60 -5.37
N VAL A 393 -28.97 -14.42 -4.33
CA VAL A 393 -27.85 -15.02 -3.59
C VAL A 393 -26.99 -15.90 -4.50
N ASN A 394 -27.58 -16.77 -5.32
CA ASN A 394 -26.78 -17.57 -6.27
C ASN A 394 -26.10 -16.75 -7.37
N ARG A 395 -26.64 -15.58 -7.76
CA ARG A 395 -26.00 -14.67 -8.72
C ARG A 395 -24.81 -13.93 -8.10
N THR A 396 -24.95 -13.43 -6.88
CA THR A 396 -23.86 -12.79 -6.13
C THR A 396 -22.75 -13.79 -5.81
N ILE A 397 -23.11 -15.02 -5.45
CA ILE A 397 -22.18 -16.12 -5.18
C ILE A 397 -21.36 -16.48 -6.43
N CYS A 398 -22.01 -16.56 -7.59
CA CYS A 398 -21.29 -16.87 -8.83
C CYS A 398 -20.30 -15.75 -9.19
N TYR A 399 -20.72 -14.49 -9.05
CA TYR A 399 -19.85 -13.33 -9.23
C TYR A 399 -18.66 -13.31 -8.26
N LEU A 400 -18.91 -13.61 -6.98
CA LEU A 400 -17.89 -13.62 -5.95
C LEU A 400 -16.84 -14.71 -6.21
N ALA A 401 -17.28 -15.93 -6.55
CA ALA A 401 -16.41 -17.08 -6.76
C ALA A 401 -15.65 -17.05 -8.10
N THR A 402 -16.25 -16.52 -9.18
CA THR A 402 -15.62 -16.54 -10.51
C THR A 402 -14.89 -15.25 -10.89
N ARG A 403 -15.06 -14.16 -10.12
CA ARG A 403 -14.46 -12.86 -10.44
C ARG A 403 -13.75 -12.21 -9.26
N PHE A 404 -14.47 -11.93 -8.18
CA PHE A 404 -13.89 -11.20 -7.05
C PHE A 404 -12.78 -12.00 -6.38
N TRP A 405 -13.04 -13.25 -6.01
CA TRP A 405 -12.08 -14.09 -5.31
C TRP A 405 -10.81 -14.38 -6.14
N PRO A 406 -10.89 -14.80 -7.42
CA PRO A 406 -9.68 -14.98 -8.24
C PRO A 406 -8.88 -13.69 -8.43
N ALA A 407 -9.55 -12.54 -8.58
CA ALA A 407 -8.86 -11.25 -8.69
C ALA A 407 -8.19 -10.84 -7.38
N TYR A 408 -8.87 -10.97 -6.24
CA TYR A 408 -8.31 -10.67 -4.93
C TYR A 408 -7.15 -11.60 -4.56
N ALA A 409 -7.32 -12.91 -4.80
CA ALA A 409 -6.25 -13.89 -4.65
C ALA A 409 -5.06 -13.57 -5.55
N PHE A 410 -5.29 -13.15 -6.80
CA PHE A 410 -4.22 -12.66 -7.67
C PHE A 410 -3.53 -11.44 -7.09
N CYS A 411 -4.25 -10.44 -6.54
CA CYS A 411 -3.61 -9.29 -5.89
C CYS A 411 -2.72 -9.70 -4.71
N VAL A 412 -3.19 -10.63 -3.86
CA VAL A 412 -2.39 -11.13 -2.72
C VAL A 412 -1.16 -11.90 -3.21
N LEU A 413 -1.32 -12.80 -4.19
CA LEU A 413 -0.22 -13.56 -4.78
C LEU A 413 0.74 -12.68 -5.59
N PHE A 414 0.23 -11.60 -6.19
CA PHE A 414 1.03 -10.58 -6.86
C PHE A 414 1.95 -9.92 -5.83
N MET A 415 1.42 -9.48 -4.69
CA MET A 415 2.23 -8.87 -3.61
C MET A 415 3.28 -9.83 -3.05
N TRP A 416 3.02 -11.14 -3.05
CA TRP A 416 3.99 -12.14 -2.60
C TRP A 416 5.06 -12.48 -3.65
N ILE A 417 4.64 -12.80 -4.88
CA ILE A 417 5.50 -13.47 -5.88
C ILE A 417 5.99 -12.48 -6.94
N LEU A 418 5.12 -11.60 -7.45
CA LEU A 418 5.45 -10.73 -8.58
C LEU A 418 6.04 -9.40 -8.15
N PHE A 419 5.51 -8.82 -7.08
CA PHE A 419 5.88 -7.49 -6.60
C PHE A 419 7.38 -7.38 -6.31
N PRO A 420 8.04 -8.32 -5.60
CA PRO A 420 9.48 -8.25 -5.36
C PRO A 420 10.33 -8.28 -6.63
N GLU A 421 9.80 -8.86 -7.71
CA GLU A 421 10.52 -9.07 -8.98
C GLU A 421 10.12 -8.03 -10.06
N SER A 422 9.12 -7.18 -9.79
CA SER A 422 8.45 -6.37 -10.82
C SER A 422 9.10 -5.03 -11.12
N SER A 423 9.94 -4.53 -10.23
CA SER A 423 10.66 -3.27 -10.43
C SER A 423 11.93 -3.27 -9.60
N SER A 424 12.82 -2.34 -9.92
CA SER A 424 13.93 -1.92 -9.08
C SER A 424 13.91 -0.40 -8.95
N GLY A 425 14.77 0.15 -8.10
CA GLY A 425 14.92 1.59 -7.94
C GLY A 425 15.08 2.05 -6.49
N PRO A 426 15.27 3.36 -6.29
CA PRO A 426 15.64 3.91 -4.99
C PRO A 426 14.50 3.87 -3.96
N LEU A 427 13.26 3.91 -4.46
CA LEU A 427 12.03 3.80 -3.68
C LEU A 427 11.53 2.36 -3.57
N TRP A 428 12.16 1.43 -4.30
CA TRP A 428 11.68 0.05 -4.44
C TRP A 428 12.20 -0.84 -3.32
N ILE A 429 11.82 -0.53 -2.07
CA ILE A 429 12.34 -1.22 -0.89
C ILE A 429 11.20 -1.74 -0.06
N HIS A 430 10.96 -3.01 -0.30
CA HIS A 430 9.89 -3.76 0.32
C HIS A 430 10.40 -5.15 0.70
N THR A 431 11.68 -5.31 1.03
CA THR A 431 12.21 -6.56 1.62
C THR A 431 11.36 -6.95 2.83
N GLU A 432 11.04 -6.00 3.71
CA GLU A 432 10.12 -6.20 4.82
C GLU A 432 8.70 -6.55 4.34
N THR A 433 8.11 -5.82 3.38
CA THR A 433 6.75 -6.11 2.90
C THR A 433 6.66 -7.47 2.20
N ALA A 434 7.69 -7.86 1.44
CA ALA A 434 7.80 -9.14 0.76
C ALA A 434 7.97 -10.28 1.77
N GLU A 435 8.80 -10.09 2.81
CA GLU A 435 9.00 -11.06 3.89
C GLU A 435 7.74 -11.22 4.74
N ARG A 436 7.11 -10.11 5.15
CA ARG A 436 5.79 -10.09 5.83
C ARG A 436 4.76 -10.85 5.02
N CYS A 437 4.70 -10.60 3.71
CA CYS A 437 3.74 -11.27 2.83
C CYS A 437 4.03 -12.77 2.68
N SER A 438 5.30 -13.17 2.56
CA SER A 438 5.70 -14.58 2.42
C SER A 438 5.18 -15.46 3.57
N ASN A 439 5.20 -14.94 4.80
CA ASN A 439 4.74 -15.66 5.98
C ASN A 439 3.21 -15.56 6.22
N SER A 440 2.55 -14.53 5.65
CA SER A 440 1.19 -14.13 6.05
C SER A 440 0.16 -14.03 4.92
N TRP A 441 0.50 -14.30 3.66
CA TRP A 441 -0.41 -14.18 2.50
C TRP A 441 -1.74 -14.93 2.69
N TRP A 442 -1.69 -16.11 3.30
CA TRP A 442 -2.85 -16.96 3.51
C TRP A 442 -3.90 -16.32 4.44
N LYS A 443 -3.49 -15.44 5.37
CA LYS A 443 -4.39 -14.73 6.28
C LYS A 443 -5.30 -13.76 5.52
N ASN A 444 -4.78 -13.11 4.48
CA ASN A 444 -5.56 -12.24 3.58
C ASN A 444 -6.57 -13.06 2.77
N ILE A 445 -6.15 -14.19 2.21
CA ILE A 445 -7.04 -15.08 1.45
C ILE A 445 -8.17 -15.60 2.35
N LEU A 446 -7.88 -16.02 3.59
CA LEU A 446 -8.92 -16.48 4.52
C LEU A 446 -9.81 -15.36 5.11
N PHE A 447 -9.61 -14.10 4.71
CA PHE A 447 -10.33 -12.94 5.24
C PHE A 447 -10.21 -12.77 6.77
N ILE A 448 -9.04 -13.08 7.34
CA ILE A 448 -8.77 -12.99 8.79
C ILE A 448 -7.57 -12.10 9.12
N ASN A 449 -7.01 -11.41 8.12
CA ASN A 449 -5.81 -10.58 8.32
C ASN A 449 -6.02 -9.47 9.36
N ASN A 450 -7.25 -8.97 9.53
CA ASN A 450 -7.59 -7.95 10.52
C ASN A 450 -7.58 -8.44 11.99
N LEU A 451 -7.40 -9.74 12.23
CA LEU A 451 -7.26 -10.30 13.58
C LEU A 451 -5.81 -10.30 14.07
N PHE A 452 -4.86 -9.92 13.22
CA PHE A 452 -3.43 -9.91 13.48
C PHE A 452 -2.86 -8.49 13.39
N GLY A 453 -1.64 -8.29 13.90
CA GLY A 453 -0.95 -7.00 13.81
C GLY A 453 -0.56 -6.65 12.36
N VAL A 454 -0.20 -5.39 12.13
CA VAL A 454 0.15 -4.88 10.79
C VAL A 454 1.31 -5.69 10.18
N ARG A 455 2.36 -5.95 10.97
CA ARG A 455 3.53 -6.77 10.57
C ARG A 455 3.16 -8.20 10.15
N ASP A 456 2.00 -8.70 10.56
CA ASP A 456 1.51 -10.05 10.32
C ASP A 456 0.51 -10.14 9.14
N THR A 457 0.50 -9.16 8.25
CA THR A 457 -0.39 -9.10 7.08
C THR A 457 0.37 -8.84 5.79
N CYS A 458 -0.15 -9.34 4.66
CA CYS A 458 0.48 -9.17 3.34
C CYS A 458 -0.01 -7.90 2.62
N VAL A 459 -1.34 -7.69 2.57
CA VAL A 459 -1.94 -6.53 1.90
C VAL A 459 -2.61 -5.68 2.96
N ASP A 460 -2.07 -4.47 3.19
CA ASP A 460 -2.56 -3.58 4.24
C ASP A 460 -4.03 -3.23 3.99
N PHE A 461 -4.41 -2.74 2.80
CA PHE A 461 -5.82 -2.48 2.45
C PHE A 461 -6.72 -3.74 2.48
N GLY A 462 -6.13 -4.94 2.55
CA GLY A 462 -6.87 -6.20 2.65
C GLY A 462 -7.78 -6.30 3.87
N TYR A 463 -7.54 -5.51 4.93
CA TYR A 463 -8.43 -5.50 6.10
C TYR A 463 -9.86 -5.09 5.74
N VAL A 464 -10.05 -4.19 4.77
CA VAL A 464 -11.39 -3.71 4.34
C VAL A 464 -12.20 -4.85 3.76
N VAL A 465 -11.55 -5.67 2.93
CA VAL A 465 -12.16 -6.86 2.33
C VAL A 465 -12.55 -7.87 3.40
N SER A 466 -11.68 -8.07 4.39
CA SER A 466 -11.97 -8.95 5.53
C SER A 466 -13.12 -8.45 6.39
N LEU A 467 -13.19 -7.13 6.64
CA LEU A 467 -14.31 -6.52 7.37
C LEU A 467 -15.63 -6.70 6.60
N GLU A 468 -15.65 -6.49 5.29
CA GLU A 468 -16.86 -6.69 4.48
C GLU A 468 -17.35 -8.16 4.57
N ALA A 469 -16.42 -9.12 4.46
CA ALA A 469 -16.72 -10.55 4.60
C ALA A 469 -17.25 -10.90 6.01
N GLN A 470 -16.60 -10.40 7.06
CA GLN A 470 -16.93 -10.71 8.45
C GLN A 470 -18.22 -10.02 8.90
N TYR A 471 -18.41 -8.74 8.57
CA TYR A 471 -19.59 -7.95 8.94
C TYR A 471 -20.85 -8.33 8.18
N PHE A 472 -20.72 -9.07 7.07
CA PHE A 472 -21.86 -9.61 6.35
C PHE A 472 -22.77 -10.49 7.25
N VAL A 473 -22.19 -11.35 8.09
CA VAL A 473 -22.95 -12.25 8.97
C VAL A 473 -23.76 -11.50 10.04
N PRO A 474 -23.17 -10.62 10.88
CA PRO A 474 -23.92 -9.85 11.85
C PRO A 474 -24.90 -8.88 11.20
N LEU A 475 -24.59 -8.33 10.01
CA LEU A 475 -25.52 -7.49 9.25
C LEU A 475 -26.80 -8.26 8.90
N ILE A 476 -26.70 -9.47 8.35
CA ILE A 476 -27.88 -10.28 8.03
C ILE A 476 -28.66 -10.63 9.31
N ALA A 477 -27.97 -10.99 10.40
CA ALA A 477 -28.63 -11.26 11.68
C ALA A 477 -29.40 -10.04 12.21
N LEU A 478 -28.81 -8.84 12.11
CA LEU A 478 -29.45 -7.58 12.48
C LEU A 478 -30.63 -7.24 11.57
N ILE A 479 -30.56 -7.49 10.27
CA ILE A 479 -31.68 -7.28 9.34
C ILE A 479 -32.84 -8.23 9.70
N TYR A 480 -32.56 -9.52 9.94
CA TYR A 480 -33.56 -10.48 10.41
C TYR A 480 -34.20 -10.04 11.74
N LEU A 481 -33.38 -9.56 12.68
CA LEU A 481 -33.87 -9.04 13.95
C LEU A 481 -34.69 -7.77 13.77
N ALA A 482 -34.30 -6.86 12.88
CA ALA A 482 -35.04 -5.63 12.59
C ALA A 482 -36.39 -5.92 11.95
N ARG A 483 -36.52 -7.04 11.22
CA ARG A 483 -37.78 -7.51 10.64
C ARG A 483 -38.73 -8.08 11.69
N THR A 484 -38.20 -8.85 12.64
CA THR A 484 -39.01 -9.52 13.68
C THR A 484 -39.30 -8.62 14.88
N ARG A 485 -38.30 -7.87 15.35
CA ARG A 485 -38.32 -7.00 16.53
C ARG A 485 -37.50 -5.73 16.29
N LEU A 486 -38.07 -4.79 15.54
CA LEU A 486 -37.42 -3.53 15.16
C LEU A 486 -36.87 -2.73 16.35
N LEU A 487 -37.60 -2.68 17.47
CA LEU A 487 -37.16 -1.95 18.68
C LEU A 487 -35.88 -2.57 19.25
N LEU A 488 -35.82 -3.90 19.36
CA LEU A 488 -34.67 -4.61 19.88
C LEU A 488 -33.44 -4.46 18.96
N ALA A 489 -33.64 -4.52 17.65
CA ALA A 489 -32.58 -4.26 16.68
C ALA A 489 -32.01 -2.84 16.80
N LYS A 490 -32.86 -1.83 16.97
CA LYS A 490 -32.42 -0.44 17.20
C LYS A 490 -31.62 -0.29 18.50
N ILE A 491 -32.06 -0.93 19.58
CA ILE A 491 -31.36 -0.91 20.87
C ILE A 491 -29.97 -1.55 20.72
N ILE A 492 -29.89 -2.73 20.11
CA ILE A 492 -28.63 -3.44 19.89
C ILE A 492 -27.68 -2.63 18.99
N ALA A 493 -28.18 -2.09 17.87
CA ALA A 493 -27.37 -1.27 16.97
C ALA A 493 -26.85 0.00 17.67
N SER A 494 -27.69 0.70 18.43
CA SER A 494 -27.31 1.88 19.21
C SER A 494 -26.26 1.56 20.28
N LEU A 495 -26.44 0.43 20.98
CA LEU A 495 -25.50 -0.05 21.98
C LEU A 495 -24.14 -0.39 21.35
N LEU A 496 -24.13 -1.13 20.23
CA LEU A 496 -22.90 -1.48 19.51
C LEU A 496 -22.15 -0.24 19.03
N MET A 497 -22.86 0.74 18.44
CA MET A 497 -22.25 2.02 18.06
C MET A 497 -21.66 2.74 19.27
N SER A 498 -22.43 2.88 20.35
CA SER A 498 -21.99 3.61 21.55
C SER A 498 -20.77 2.95 22.18
N VAL A 499 -20.76 1.63 22.31
CA VAL A 499 -19.64 0.85 22.85
C VAL A 499 -18.41 0.98 21.95
N SER A 500 -18.56 0.90 20.62
CA SER A 500 -17.46 1.08 19.67
C SER A 500 -16.84 2.47 19.78
N THR A 501 -17.65 3.53 19.82
CA THR A 501 -17.17 4.91 19.98
C THR A 501 -16.46 5.11 21.33
N LEU A 502 -17.01 4.56 22.42
CA LEU A 502 -16.40 4.66 23.75
C LEU A 502 -15.06 3.93 23.83
N ILE A 503 -14.96 2.72 23.25
CA ILE A 503 -13.70 1.96 23.22
C ILE A 503 -12.66 2.70 22.38
N GLY A 504 -13.04 3.20 21.20
CA GLY A 504 -12.16 3.97 20.33
C GLY A 504 -11.65 5.24 21.02
N PHE A 505 -12.54 5.97 21.68
CA PHE A 505 -12.18 7.15 22.48
C PHE A 505 -11.24 6.79 23.63
N TYR A 506 -11.54 5.75 24.41
CA TYR A 506 -10.70 5.32 25.52
C TYR A 506 -9.29 4.92 25.06
N ARG A 507 -9.18 4.12 24.00
CA ARG A 507 -7.88 3.71 23.43
C ARG A 507 -7.08 4.90 22.95
N THR A 508 -7.71 5.82 22.23
CA THR A 508 -7.05 7.03 21.73
C THR A 508 -6.62 7.93 22.89
N TYR A 509 -7.46 8.09 23.91
CA TYR A 509 -7.17 8.90 25.07
C TYR A 509 -6.03 8.31 25.91
N ALA A 510 -6.12 7.03 26.28
CA ALA A 510 -5.17 6.32 27.13
C ALA A 510 -3.83 6.06 26.44
N GLY A 511 -3.83 5.74 25.14
CA GLY A 511 -2.62 5.51 24.35
C GLY A 511 -1.98 6.80 23.82
N ALA A 512 -2.52 7.98 24.17
CA ALA A 512 -2.05 9.26 23.66
C ALA A 512 -1.91 9.34 22.12
N LEU A 513 -2.73 8.56 21.39
CA LEU A 513 -2.60 8.39 19.94
C LEU A 513 -2.98 9.67 19.18
N PRO A 514 -2.36 9.92 18.01
CA PRO A 514 -2.69 11.06 17.16
C PRO A 514 -4.11 10.92 16.59
N PRO A 515 -4.79 12.05 16.31
CA PRO A 515 -6.17 12.07 15.83
C PRO A 515 -6.31 11.66 14.36
N ALA A 516 -5.20 11.54 13.62
CA ALA A 516 -5.15 11.10 12.24
C ALA A 516 -4.03 10.05 12.08
N PRO A 517 -4.19 9.06 11.20
CA PRO A 517 -3.12 8.14 10.85
C PRO A 517 -2.04 8.91 10.09
N LEU A 518 -0.95 9.25 10.79
CA LEU A 518 0.28 9.71 10.18
C LEU A 518 1.23 8.52 10.16
N LEU A 519 1.59 8.03 8.97
CA LEU A 519 2.45 6.85 8.76
C LEU A 519 3.84 6.96 9.42
N THR A 520 4.21 8.14 9.91
CA THR A 520 5.48 8.43 10.59
C THR A 520 5.45 8.19 12.09
N ALA A 521 4.27 8.00 12.70
CA ALA A 521 4.18 7.56 14.08
C ALA A 521 4.20 6.04 14.07
N GLU A 522 5.32 5.43 14.47
CA GLU A 522 5.35 3.98 14.69
C GLU A 522 4.14 3.56 15.54
N PRO A 523 3.48 2.44 15.22
CA PRO A 523 2.50 1.89 16.12
C PRO A 523 3.21 1.56 17.43
N ILE A 524 2.93 2.34 18.48
CA ILE A 524 3.33 2.02 19.85
C ILE A 524 2.78 0.61 20.12
N GLU A 525 3.68 -0.31 20.47
CA GLU A 525 3.42 -1.75 20.68
C GLU A 525 2.24 -2.06 21.61
#